data_AF-A0A6L3MIQ1-F1
#
_entry.id   AF-A0A6L3MIQ1-F1
#
_cell.length_a   1.000
_cell.length_b   1.000
_cell.length_c   1.000
_cell.angle_alpha   90.00
_cell.angle_beta   90.00
_cell.angle_gamma   90.00
#
_symmetry.space_group_name_H-M   'P 1'
#
loop_
_entity.id
_entity.type
_entity.pdbx_description
1 polymer ?
#
loop_
_entity_poly.entity_id
_entity_poly.type
_entity_poly.pdbx_seq_one_letter_code
_entity_poly.pdbx_strand_id
1 'polypeptide(L)'
;GWPLNETGSSGGWWLYHAENNQVTLGLIVDLSYTNPNMYPFAEMQRWKTHPLIKQYLEGGKRISYGARAITKGGINALPKFTFPGGSLIGDDAGFLNFAKIKGSHTAMKSGMLCAEAVFEAIAAGVEKGGDLAIARVTEGEDFFAKE
;
A
#
# COMPACT_ATOMS: atom_id res chain seq x y z
N GLY A 1 -16.09 -6.65 -8.32
CA GLY A 1 -17.55 -6.41 -8.49
C GLY A 1 -17.78 -5.30 -9.49
N TRP A 2 -19.00 -4.76 -9.57
CA TRP A 2 -19.28 -3.61 -10.42
C TRP A 2 -18.46 -2.38 -9.98
N PRO A 3 -17.88 -1.59 -10.91
CA PRO A 3 -17.99 -1.71 -12.38
C PRO A 3 -16.90 -2.58 -13.03
N LEU A 4 -15.86 -2.95 -12.30
CA LEU A 4 -14.66 -3.59 -12.86
C LEU A 4 -14.93 -4.96 -13.51
N ASN A 5 -15.90 -5.72 -13.00
CA ASN A 5 -16.25 -7.03 -13.54
C ASN A 5 -16.79 -6.97 -14.98
N GLU A 6 -17.38 -5.85 -15.42
CA GLU A 6 -17.86 -5.70 -16.81
C GLU A 6 -16.74 -5.74 -17.84
N THR A 7 -15.52 -5.39 -17.43
CA THR A 7 -14.34 -5.35 -18.30
C THR A 7 -13.33 -6.47 -17.99
N GLY A 8 -13.69 -7.38 -17.08
CA GLY A 8 -12.78 -8.42 -16.59
C GLY A 8 -11.62 -7.88 -15.75
N SER A 9 -11.68 -6.64 -15.28
CA SER A 9 -10.64 -6.05 -14.44
C SER A 9 -10.84 -6.43 -12.97
N SER A 10 -9.74 -6.56 -12.23
CA SER A 10 -9.74 -6.84 -10.80
C SER A 10 -9.41 -5.58 -9.99
N GLY A 11 -9.86 -5.57 -8.73
CA GLY A 11 -9.74 -4.42 -7.86
C GLY A 11 -10.79 -4.41 -6.75
N GLY A 12 -10.96 -3.26 -6.12
CA GLY A 12 -11.86 -3.08 -4.99
C GLY A 12 -12.12 -1.61 -4.70
N TRP A 13 -12.92 -1.31 -3.70
CA TRP A 13 -13.22 0.06 -3.29
C TRP A 13 -13.25 0.17 -1.78
N TRP A 14 -13.13 1.39 -1.27
CA TRP A 14 -13.34 1.70 0.14
C TRP A 14 -14.21 2.94 0.29
N LEU A 15 -14.88 3.04 1.44
CA LEU A 15 -15.55 4.23 1.92
C LEU A 15 -15.42 4.22 3.45
N TYR A 16 -14.70 5.19 4.01
CA TYR A 16 -14.49 5.34 5.44
C TYR A 16 -15.07 6.68 5.90
N HIS A 17 -15.90 6.63 6.94
CA HIS A 17 -16.40 7.83 7.61
C HIS A 17 -15.29 8.49 8.42
N ALA A 18 -15.21 9.81 8.34
CA ALA A 18 -14.32 10.65 9.10
C ALA A 18 -15.13 11.67 9.91
N GLU A 19 -14.45 12.40 10.79
CA GLU A 19 -15.05 13.50 11.53
C GLU A 19 -15.56 14.61 10.59
N ASN A 20 -16.33 15.56 11.14
CA ASN A 20 -16.83 16.73 10.40
C ASN A 20 -17.73 16.37 9.20
N ASN A 21 -18.50 15.28 9.32
CA ASN A 21 -19.38 14.78 8.25
C ASN A 21 -18.64 14.53 6.93
N GLN A 22 -17.40 14.05 7.01
CA GLN A 22 -16.58 13.73 5.86
C GLN A 22 -16.58 12.23 5.58
N VAL A 23 -16.39 11.88 4.32
CA VAL A 23 -16.10 10.51 3.89
C VAL A 23 -14.84 10.53 3.05
N THR A 24 -13.96 9.56 3.28
CA THR A 24 -12.87 9.24 2.35
C THR A 24 -13.29 8.01 1.56
N LEU A 25 -13.09 8.03 0.25
CA LEU A 25 -13.54 6.95 -0.63
C LEU A 25 -12.61 6.84 -1.82
N GLY A 26 -12.57 5.66 -2.42
CA GLY A 26 -11.79 5.42 -3.61
C GLY A 26 -11.99 4.06 -4.22
N LEU A 27 -11.42 3.90 -5.42
CA LEU A 27 -11.42 2.68 -6.20
C LEU A 27 -9.96 2.28 -6.45
N ILE A 28 -9.65 1.02 -6.18
CA ILE A 28 -8.39 0.36 -6.53
C ILE A 28 -8.66 -0.47 -7.78
N VAL A 29 -7.79 -0.33 -8.78
CA VAL A 29 -7.79 -1.15 -9.99
C VAL A 29 -6.42 -1.79 -10.11
N ASP A 30 -6.37 -3.10 -10.29
CA ASP A 30 -5.11 -3.82 -10.47
C ASP A 30 -4.51 -3.44 -11.83
N LEU A 31 -3.23 -3.03 -11.83
CA LEU A 31 -2.53 -2.64 -13.06
C LEU A 31 -2.24 -3.81 -14.03
N SER A 32 -2.67 -5.03 -13.69
CA SER A 32 -2.62 -6.22 -14.55
C SER A 32 -3.88 -6.39 -15.42
N TYR A 33 -4.69 -5.35 -15.61
CA TYR A 33 -5.83 -5.38 -16.53
C TYR A 33 -5.36 -5.57 -17.98
N THR A 34 -6.17 -6.23 -18.80
CA THR A 34 -5.85 -6.53 -20.20
C THR A 34 -6.55 -5.61 -21.20
N ASN A 35 -7.66 -4.97 -20.80
CA ASN A 35 -8.40 -4.07 -21.65
C ASN A 35 -7.64 -2.74 -21.84
N PRO A 36 -7.18 -2.38 -23.06
CA PRO A 36 -6.43 -1.15 -23.29
C PRO A 36 -7.27 0.13 -23.12
N ASN A 37 -8.59 0.02 -23.13
CA ASN A 37 -9.51 1.13 -22.91
C ASN A 37 -9.87 1.32 -21.42
N MET A 38 -9.24 0.55 -20.53
CA MET A 38 -9.47 0.66 -19.10
C MET A 38 -9.04 2.04 -18.59
N TYR A 39 -9.98 2.76 -17.98
CA TYR A 39 -9.73 4.09 -17.44
C TYR A 39 -10.13 4.16 -15.96
N PRO A 40 -9.19 3.88 -15.03
CA PRO A 40 -9.48 3.78 -13.59
C PRO A 40 -10.21 4.98 -13.00
N PHE A 41 -9.89 6.19 -13.46
CA PHE A 41 -10.58 7.40 -13.01
C PHE A 41 -12.06 7.41 -13.42
N ALA A 42 -12.37 7.07 -14.67
CA ALA A 42 -13.75 7.00 -15.13
C ALA A 42 -14.52 5.88 -14.43
N GLU A 43 -13.89 4.72 -14.20
CA GLU A 43 -14.49 3.64 -13.43
C GLU A 43 -14.81 4.07 -11.99
N MET A 44 -13.97 4.89 -11.36
CA MET A 44 -14.29 5.50 -10.06
C MET A 44 -15.50 6.45 -10.15
N GLN A 45 -15.61 7.24 -11.22
CA GLN A 45 -16.79 8.12 -11.41
C GLN A 45 -18.07 7.30 -11.58
N ARG A 46 -18.01 6.21 -12.35
CA ARG A 46 -19.13 5.25 -12.52
C ARG A 46 -19.47 4.61 -11.19
N TRP A 47 -18.48 4.06 -10.49
CA TRP A 47 -18.67 3.39 -9.20
C TRP A 47 -19.48 4.24 -8.19
N LYS A 48 -19.21 5.54 -8.11
CA LYS A 48 -19.94 6.48 -7.22
C LYS A 48 -21.44 6.58 -7.52
N THR A 49 -21.90 6.22 -8.72
CA THR A 49 -23.33 6.25 -9.07
C THR A 49 -24.08 5.01 -8.59
N HIS A 50 -23.38 3.97 -8.14
CA HIS A 50 -24.00 2.78 -7.57
C HIS A 50 -24.90 3.17 -6.39
N PRO A 51 -26.16 2.69 -6.29
CA PRO A 51 -27.11 3.13 -5.25
C PRO A 51 -26.57 3.05 -3.82
N LEU A 52 -25.82 1.97 -3.52
CA LEU A 52 -25.16 1.78 -2.22
C LEU A 52 -24.21 2.93 -1.84
N ILE A 53 -23.57 3.56 -2.82
CA ILE A 53 -22.57 4.61 -2.62
C ILE A 53 -23.20 5.99 -2.79
N LYS A 54 -24.04 6.16 -3.81
CA LYS A 54 -24.70 7.42 -4.15
C LYS A 54 -25.40 8.06 -2.95
N GLN A 55 -26.07 7.26 -2.13
CA GLN A 55 -26.78 7.74 -0.93
C GLN A 55 -25.89 8.53 0.05
N TYR A 56 -24.59 8.22 0.13
CA TYR A 56 -23.66 8.91 1.02
C TYR A 56 -23.08 10.19 0.40
N LEU A 57 -23.23 10.38 -0.91
CA LEU A 57 -22.63 11.50 -1.65
C LEU A 57 -23.65 12.54 -2.10
N GLU A 58 -24.95 12.23 -2.00
CA GLU A 58 -26.03 13.14 -2.35
C GLU A 58 -26.00 14.40 -1.48
N GLY A 59 -26.04 15.57 -2.13
CA GLY A 59 -25.85 16.87 -1.46
C GLY A 59 -24.42 17.15 -0.97
N GLY A 60 -23.50 16.19 -1.09
CA GLY A 60 -22.11 16.33 -0.68
C GLY A 60 -21.27 17.22 -1.62
N LYS A 61 -20.17 17.74 -1.09
CA LYS A 61 -19.18 18.52 -1.85
C LYS A 61 -17.84 17.80 -1.85
N ARG A 62 -17.27 17.56 -3.04
CA ARG A 62 -15.90 17.06 -3.17
C ARG A 62 -14.90 18.14 -2.72
N ILE A 63 -14.12 17.84 -1.68
CA ILE A 63 -13.11 18.75 -1.13
C ILE A 63 -11.71 18.51 -1.71
N SER A 64 -11.38 17.28 -2.10
CA SER A 64 -10.07 16.90 -2.63
C SER A 64 -10.16 15.70 -3.57
N TYR A 65 -9.09 15.46 -4.32
CA TYR A 65 -8.90 14.28 -5.16
C TYR A 65 -7.40 13.97 -5.23
N GLY A 66 -7.07 12.68 -5.28
CA GLY A 66 -5.69 12.21 -5.49
C GLY A 66 -5.70 10.80 -6.04
N ALA A 67 -4.56 10.38 -6.57
CA ALA A 67 -4.32 9.02 -7.06
C ALA A 67 -2.88 8.61 -6.73
N ARG A 68 -2.68 7.33 -6.42
CA ARG A 68 -1.37 6.75 -6.12
C ARG A 68 -1.38 5.27 -6.53
N ALA A 69 -0.25 4.76 -7.01
CA ALA A 69 -0.03 3.33 -7.11
C ALA A 69 0.27 2.73 -5.72
N ILE A 70 -0.12 1.49 -5.51
CA ILE A 70 0.16 0.72 -4.30
C ILE A 70 0.76 -0.64 -4.68
N THR A 71 1.58 -1.22 -3.82
CA THR A 71 2.19 -2.52 -4.08
C THR A 71 1.19 -3.66 -3.83
N LYS A 72 1.10 -4.60 -4.77
CA LYS A 72 0.24 -5.80 -4.66
C LYS A 72 1.00 -7.11 -4.94
N GLY A 73 2.33 -7.07 -5.02
CA GLY A 73 3.14 -8.25 -5.34
C GLY A 73 3.23 -9.28 -4.21
N GLY A 74 3.05 -8.84 -2.95
CA GLY A 74 3.18 -9.69 -1.77
C GLY A 74 4.59 -10.27 -1.61
N ILE A 75 4.70 -11.38 -0.87
CA ILE A 75 5.98 -12.00 -0.53
C ILE A 75 6.82 -12.39 -1.76
N ASN A 76 6.16 -12.80 -2.84
CA ASN A 76 6.81 -13.26 -4.06
C ASN A 76 7.51 -12.14 -4.85
N ALA A 77 7.21 -10.88 -4.54
CA ALA A 77 7.77 -9.72 -5.20
C ALA A 77 8.78 -8.96 -4.32
N LEU A 78 9.11 -9.47 -3.13
CA LEU A 78 10.04 -8.81 -2.23
C LEU A 78 11.47 -8.88 -2.78
N PRO A 79 12.18 -7.73 -2.92
CA PRO A 79 13.56 -7.70 -3.38
C PRO A 79 14.52 -8.05 -2.23
N LYS A 80 15.82 -8.04 -2.53
CA LYS A 80 16.83 -7.86 -1.48
C LYS A 80 16.66 -6.46 -0.87
N PHE A 81 16.59 -6.37 0.46
CA PHE A 81 16.29 -5.12 1.14
C PHE A 81 17.51 -4.24 1.45
N THR A 82 18.72 -4.78 1.36
CA THR A 82 19.97 -4.10 1.71
C THR A 82 20.88 -3.95 0.50
N PHE A 83 21.65 -2.86 0.50
CA PHE A 83 22.73 -2.61 -0.44
C PHE A 83 23.85 -1.82 0.26
N PRO A 84 25.08 -1.75 -0.29
CA PRO A 84 26.17 -1.02 0.34
C PRO A 84 25.79 0.45 0.62
N GLY A 85 25.65 0.77 1.91
CA GLY A 85 25.33 2.11 2.38
C GLY A 85 23.83 2.44 2.44
N GLY A 86 22.91 1.48 2.23
CA GLY A 86 21.49 1.78 2.32
C GLY A 86 20.56 0.57 2.38
N SER A 87 19.27 0.88 2.52
CA SER A 87 18.23 -0.12 2.66
C SER A 87 16.86 0.35 2.14
N LEU A 88 16.05 -0.60 1.68
CA LEU A 88 14.66 -0.41 1.27
C LEU A 88 13.72 -0.72 2.45
N ILE A 89 12.81 0.20 2.76
CA ILE A 89 11.79 0.03 3.81
C ILE A 89 10.40 0.39 3.28
N GLY A 90 9.35 0.00 4.00
CA GLY A 90 7.96 0.31 3.65
C GLY A 90 7.54 -0.14 2.26
N ASP A 91 6.81 0.72 1.56
CA ASP A 91 6.26 0.40 0.23
C ASP A 91 7.36 0.26 -0.83
N ASP A 92 8.52 0.92 -0.66
CA ASP A 92 9.67 0.76 -1.57
C ASP A 92 10.25 -0.67 -1.48
N ALA A 93 10.14 -1.30 -0.32
CA ALA A 93 10.46 -2.72 -0.13
C ALA A 93 9.29 -3.66 -0.50
N GLY A 94 8.06 -3.14 -0.57
CA GLY A 94 6.87 -3.91 -0.92
C GLY A 94 6.10 -4.53 0.26
N PHE A 95 6.21 -3.98 1.46
CA PHE A 95 5.59 -4.55 2.67
C PHE A 95 4.09 -4.29 2.87
N LEU A 96 3.36 -3.88 1.82
CA LEU A 96 1.92 -3.67 1.90
C LEU A 96 1.18 -5.02 1.96
N ASN A 97 0.34 -5.20 2.99
CA ASN A 97 -0.63 -6.29 3.03
C ASN A 97 -1.85 -5.93 2.18
N PHE A 98 -1.89 -6.42 0.95
CA PHE A 98 -2.94 -6.05 0.00
C PHE A 98 -4.29 -6.68 0.31
N ALA A 99 -4.32 -7.83 0.98
CA ALA A 99 -5.56 -8.50 1.38
C ALA A 99 -6.31 -7.68 2.42
N LYS A 100 -5.58 -6.99 3.31
CA LYS A 100 -6.15 -6.09 4.33
C LYS A 100 -6.22 -4.63 3.88
N ILE A 101 -5.58 -4.27 2.76
CA ILE A 101 -5.34 -2.88 2.32
C ILE A 101 -4.65 -2.08 3.44
N LYS A 102 -3.58 -2.67 4.01
CA LYS A 102 -2.80 -2.05 5.09
C LYS A 102 -1.30 -2.14 4.80
N GLY A 103 -0.64 -0.99 4.71
CA GLY A 103 0.83 -0.91 4.60
C GLY A 103 1.47 0.07 5.58
N SER A 104 0.67 0.89 6.29
CA SER A 104 1.23 1.94 7.17
C SER A 104 2.00 1.36 8.36
N HIS A 105 1.44 0.33 9.00
CA HIS A 105 2.04 -0.30 10.18
C HIS A 105 3.28 -1.12 9.84
N THR A 106 3.27 -1.85 8.72
CA THR A 106 4.46 -2.56 8.21
C THR A 106 5.53 -1.57 7.74
N ALA A 107 5.15 -0.46 7.11
CA ALA A 107 6.09 0.61 6.78
C ALA A 107 6.76 1.21 8.02
N MET A 108 5.97 1.57 9.04
CA MET A 108 6.51 2.05 10.32
C MET A 108 7.46 1.03 10.96
N LYS A 109 7.04 -0.22 11.08
CA LYS A 109 7.83 -1.28 11.73
C LYS A 109 9.13 -1.60 10.97
N SER A 110 9.09 -1.63 9.64
CA SER A 110 10.32 -1.79 8.83
C SER A 110 11.30 -0.62 9.00
N GLY A 111 10.79 0.61 9.15
CA GLY A 111 11.61 1.77 9.49
C GLY A 111 12.26 1.68 10.87
N MET A 112 11.50 1.23 11.88
CA MET A 112 12.02 1.01 13.25
C MET A 112 13.14 -0.03 13.26
N LEU A 113 12.92 -1.18 12.62
CA LEU A 113 13.90 -2.26 12.56
C LEU A 113 15.17 -1.86 11.80
N CYS A 114 15.03 -1.10 10.71
CA CYS A 114 16.16 -0.54 9.98
C CYS A 114 16.96 0.42 10.88
N ALA A 115 16.28 1.30 11.63
CA ALA A 115 16.93 2.24 12.54
C ALA A 115 17.67 1.53 13.68
N GLU A 116 17.08 0.51 14.29
CA GLU A 116 17.72 -0.32 15.31
C GLU A 116 18.99 -0.98 14.78
N ALA A 117 18.92 -1.61 13.60
CA ALA A 117 20.07 -2.27 12.99
C ALA A 117 21.20 -1.28 12.63
N VAL A 118 20.85 -0.10 12.11
CA VAL A 118 21.82 0.97 11.82
C VAL A 118 22.47 1.47 13.11
N PHE A 119 21.69 1.69 14.17
CA PHE A 119 22.20 2.14 15.46
C PHE A 119 23.17 1.12 16.09
N GLU A 120 22.79 -0.16 16.10
CA GLU A 120 23.64 -1.25 16.60
C GLU A 120 24.97 -1.33 15.83
N ALA A 121 24.94 -1.19 14.50
CA ALA A 121 26.15 -1.19 13.67
C ALA A 121 27.08 -0.01 14.00
N ILE A 122 26.52 1.19 14.14
CA ILE A 122 27.27 2.39 14.53
C ILE A 122 27.89 2.21 15.92
N ALA A 123 27.11 1.72 16.89
CA ALA A 123 27.58 1.47 18.25
C ALA A 123 28.70 0.42 18.32
N ALA A 124 28.70 -0.56 17.41
CA ALA A 124 29.74 -1.58 17.29
C ALA A 124 31.01 -1.08 16.55
N GLY A 125 31.07 0.18 16.13
CA GLY A 125 32.23 0.75 15.43
C GLY A 125 32.34 0.34 13.96
N VAL A 126 31.23 -0.02 13.30
CA VAL A 126 31.24 -0.32 11.88
C VAL A 126 31.51 0.95 11.08
N GLU A 127 32.73 1.08 10.54
CA GLU A 127 33.19 2.29 9.84
C GLU A 127 32.66 2.43 8.40
N LYS A 128 32.24 1.32 7.78
CA LYS A 128 31.72 1.30 6.40
C LYS A 128 30.37 0.61 6.37
N GLY A 129 29.42 1.21 5.65
CA GLY A 129 28.14 0.58 5.36
C GLY A 129 28.32 -0.75 4.62
N GLY A 130 27.38 -1.67 4.81
CA GLY A 130 27.32 -2.98 4.18
C GLY A 130 25.88 -3.51 4.15
N ASP A 131 25.68 -4.80 3.89
CA ASP A 131 24.35 -5.44 3.86
C ASP A 131 23.78 -5.70 5.28
N LEU A 132 23.78 -4.69 6.15
CA LEU A 132 23.62 -4.89 7.60
C LEU A 132 22.21 -4.59 8.13
N ALA A 133 21.35 -3.88 7.38
CA ALA A 133 20.21 -3.18 7.99
C ALA A 133 18.86 -3.93 8.04
N ILE A 134 18.62 -5.02 7.29
CA ILE A 134 17.25 -5.58 7.19
C ILE A 134 17.25 -7.12 7.05
N ALA A 135 17.59 -7.81 8.13
CA ALA A 135 17.30 -9.25 8.28
C ALA A 135 16.06 -9.51 9.16
N ARG A 136 15.64 -8.56 10.00
CA ARG A 136 14.65 -8.82 11.06
C ARG A 136 13.18 -8.83 10.62
N VAL A 137 12.81 -8.22 9.49
CA VAL A 137 11.40 -8.18 9.00
C VAL A 137 10.93 -9.49 8.34
N THR A 138 11.88 -10.35 7.96
CA THR A 138 11.63 -11.66 7.35
C THR A 138 11.86 -12.82 8.30
N GLU A 139 12.19 -12.55 9.56
CA GLU A 139 12.63 -13.57 10.53
C GLU A 139 12.06 -13.29 11.93
N GLY A 140 12.07 -14.29 12.79
CA GLY A 140 11.67 -14.13 14.19
C GLY A 140 10.19 -13.77 14.41
N GLU A 141 9.95 -12.97 15.46
CA GLU A 141 8.60 -12.51 15.84
C GLU A 141 8.07 -11.42 14.89
N ASP A 142 8.96 -10.71 14.22
CA ASP A 142 8.65 -9.61 13.30
C ASP A 142 8.45 -10.06 11.85
N PHE A 143 8.12 -11.35 11.64
CA PHE A 143 7.95 -11.92 10.31
C PHE A 143 6.66 -11.42 9.63
N PHE A 144 6.80 -10.47 8.70
CA PHE A 144 5.66 -9.85 8.02
C PHE A 144 4.84 -10.81 7.16
N ALA A 145 5.40 -11.96 6.74
CA ALA A 145 4.64 -12.94 5.97
C ALA A 145 3.58 -13.70 6.80
N LYS A 146 3.58 -13.57 8.13
CA LYS A 146 2.52 -14.10 9.00
C LYS A 146 1.26 -13.22 8.99
N GLU A 147 1.33 -12.03 8.41
CA GLU A 147 0.26 -11.03 8.40
C GLU A 147 -0.72 -11.18 7.23
#